data_AF-A0A396SBK4-F1
#
_entry.id   AF-A0A396SBK4-F1
#
_cell.length_a   1.000
_cell.length_b   1.000
_cell.length_c   1.000
_cell.angle_alpha   90.00
_cell.angle_beta   90.00
_cell.angle_gamma   90.00
#
_symmetry.space_group_name_H-M   'P 1'
#
loop_
_entity.id
_entity.type
_entity.pdbx_description
1 polymer ?
#
loop_
_entity_poly.entity_id
_entity_poly.type
_entity_poly.pdbx_seq_one_letter_code
_entity_poly.pdbx_strand_id
1 'polypeptide(L)'
;MLGLWKFKVVLSTIHLLLSGSNLSASGLSIKVLTLRPYIEYGHFYWMFGLVLLEMITILLLFAVVKKTKRWNGNTFFKKVNSLVLAKSSSFAMLYLFCTGIALLLTVTRVKSLIGIQSLIAFFTILINCLLLLWFVRNLQRVVCPHCQQSFTRKQIFKMTWTPYRLKCIHCQRAIFLSEASRKRASLYVLVPLLSFYGLGFLGIPFPIIAFSFVVVAIFFNVYINLFTTSFSKEDEPLW
;
A
#
# COMPACT_ATOMS: atom_id res chain seq x y z
N MET A 1 -9.18 -21.88 -1.86
CA MET A 1 -10.33 -22.82 -1.83
C MET A 1 -11.55 -22.34 -0.99
N LEU A 2 -11.55 -21.14 -0.38
CA LEU A 2 -12.70 -20.61 0.38
C LEU A 2 -13.71 -19.79 -0.44
N GLY A 3 -13.41 -19.46 -1.71
CA GLY A 3 -14.31 -18.69 -2.58
C GLY A 3 -15.44 -19.50 -3.24
N LEU A 4 -15.26 -20.81 -3.41
CA LEU A 4 -16.25 -21.70 -4.04
C LEU A 4 -17.44 -22.05 -3.12
N TRP A 5 -17.26 -21.93 -1.80
CA TRP A 5 -18.33 -22.20 -0.84
C TRP A 5 -19.41 -21.11 -0.83
N LYS A 6 -19.05 -19.84 -1.05
CA LYS A 6 -20.05 -18.75 -1.13
C LYS A 6 -20.90 -18.83 -2.38
N PHE A 7 -20.36 -19.30 -3.50
CA PHE A 7 -21.13 -19.45 -4.74
C PHE A 7 -22.13 -20.62 -4.69
N LYS A 8 -21.77 -21.73 -4.02
CA LYS A 8 -22.66 -22.90 -3.90
C LYS A 8 -23.88 -22.62 -3.01
N VAL A 9 -23.72 -21.82 -1.95
CA VAL A 9 -24.83 -21.39 -1.09
C VAL A 9 -25.76 -20.43 -1.85
N VAL A 10 -25.23 -19.51 -2.66
CA VAL A 10 -26.05 -18.58 -3.45
C VAL A 10 -26.82 -19.33 -4.55
N LEU A 11 -26.21 -20.28 -5.26
CA LEU A 11 -26.90 -21.07 -6.29
C LEU A 11 -27.97 -22.00 -5.69
N SER A 12 -27.71 -22.62 -4.53
CA SER A 12 -28.70 -23.47 -3.86
C SER A 12 -29.90 -22.67 -3.36
N THR A 13 -29.71 -21.40 -3.00
CA THR A 13 -30.79 -20.51 -2.55
C THR A 13 -31.65 -20.03 -3.72
N ILE A 14 -31.05 -19.81 -4.89
CA ILE A 14 -31.77 -19.44 -6.13
C ILE A 14 -32.57 -20.63 -6.67
N HIS A 15 -32.03 -21.86 -6.58
CA HIS A 15 -32.74 -23.06 -7.03
C HIS A 15 -33.94 -23.42 -6.12
N LEU A 16 -33.87 -23.08 -4.83
CA LEU A 16 -35.00 -23.17 -3.89
C LEU A 16 -36.06 -22.07 -4.10
N LEU A 17 -35.67 -20.92 -4.63
CA LEU A 17 -36.58 -19.82 -4.96
C LEU A 17 -37.35 -20.04 -6.27
N LEU A 18 -36.78 -20.77 -7.23
CA LEU A 18 -37.41 -21.05 -8.52
C LEU A 18 -38.31 -22.30 -8.51
N SER A 19 -38.15 -23.21 -7.55
CA SER A 19 -38.98 -24.42 -7.43
C SER A 19 -40.24 -24.24 -6.57
N GLY A 20 -40.46 -23.04 -6.01
CA GLY A 20 -41.55 -22.73 -5.09
C GLY A 20 -42.58 -21.75 -5.66
N SER A 21 -43.04 -21.97 -6.89
CA SER A 21 -44.16 -21.22 -7.48
C SER A 21 -45.48 -21.69 -6.85
N ASN A 22 -45.77 -21.25 -5.62
CA ASN A 22 -47.11 -21.13 -5.00
C ASN A 22 -47.01 -20.56 -3.58
N LEU A 23 -46.23 -19.50 -3.37
CA LEU A 23 -46.14 -18.81 -2.07
C LEU A 23 -46.63 -17.37 -2.18
N SER A 24 -47.82 -17.19 -1.58
CA SER A 24 -48.42 -15.95 -1.07
C SER A 24 -47.50 -14.72 -1.02
N ALA A 25 -47.99 -13.62 -1.60
CA ALA A 25 -47.38 -12.28 -1.57
C ALA A 25 -47.09 -11.75 -0.15
N SER A 26 -47.68 -12.35 0.91
CA SER A 26 -47.41 -11.97 2.30
C SER A 26 -46.05 -12.48 2.85
N GLY A 27 -45.44 -13.50 2.24
CA GLY A 27 -44.15 -14.05 2.69
C GLY A 27 -42.92 -13.29 2.17
N LEU A 28 -43.05 -12.56 1.08
CA LEU A 28 -41.95 -11.80 0.46
C LEU A 28 -41.58 -10.54 1.28
N SER A 29 -42.58 -9.90 1.90
CA SER A 29 -42.40 -8.69 2.71
C SER A 29 -41.57 -8.95 3.98
N ILE A 30 -41.71 -10.13 4.59
CA ILE A 30 -41.01 -10.49 5.83
C ILE A 30 -39.51 -10.69 5.59
N LYS A 31 -39.11 -11.32 4.48
CA LYS A 31 -37.69 -11.52 4.13
C LYS A 31 -36.98 -10.21 3.77
N VAL A 32 -37.69 -9.26 3.15
CA VAL A 32 -37.15 -7.93 2.81
C VAL A 32 -36.93 -7.08 4.07
N LEU A 33 -37.81 -7.18 5.07
CA LEU A 33 -37.63 -6.47 6.34
C LEU A 33 -36.43 -6.97 7.16
N THR A 34 -36.14 -8.27 7.13
CA THR A 34 -35.00 -8.85 7.86
C THR A 34 -33.64 -8.59 7.22
N LEU A 35 -33.58 -8.23 5.92
CA LEU A 35 -32.32 -7.97 5.23
C LEU A 35 -31.78 -6.54 5.44
N ARG A 36 -32.67 -5.59 5.70
CA ARG A 36 -32.34 -4.17 5.89
C ARG A 36 -31.36 -3.90 7.04
N PRO A 37 -31.51 -4.48 8.26
CA PRO A 37 -30.55 -4.24 9.34
C PRO A 37 -29.15 -4.79 9.00
N TYR A 38 -29.05 -5.90 8.27
CA TYR A 38 -27.76 -6.53 7.94
C TYR A 38 -26.90 -5.68 7.00
N ILE A 39 -27.53 -4.89 6.13
CA ILE A 39 -26.85 -3.96 5.22
C ILE A 39 -26.29 -2.77 6.01
N GLU A 40 -27.04 -2.23 6.97
CA GLU A 40 -26.63 -1.08 7.79
C GLU A 40 -25.44 -1.40 8.69
N TYR A 41 -25.40 -2.59 9.32
CA TYR A 41 -24.26 -3.00 10.15
C TYR A 41 -22.97 -3.18 9.33
N GLY A 42 -23.08 -3.68 8.09
CA GLY A 42 -21.92 -3.85 7.21
C GLY A 42 -21.21 -2.53 6.93
N HIS A 43 -21.97 -1.47 6.63
CA HIS A 43 -21.39 -0.13 6.37
C HIS A 43 -20.62 0.42 7.57
N PHE A 44 -21.11 0.22 8.80
CA PHE A 44 -20.44 0.71 10.00
C PHE A 44 -19.01 0.17 10.17
N TYR A 45 -18.79 -1.13 9.97
CA TYR A 45 -17.46 -1.73 10.06
C TYR A 45 -16.49 -1.18 9.01
N TRP A 46 -16.96 -0.99 7.77
CA TRP A 46 -16.14 -0.42 6.70
C TRP A 46 -15.77 1.04 6.97
N MET A 47 -16.69 1.83 7.53
CA MET A 47 -16.42 3.22 7.92
C MET A 47 -15.36 3.27 9.03
N PHE A 48 -15.51 2.45 10.07
CA PHE A 48 -14.55 2.40 11.16
C PHE A 48 -13.15 1.99 10.67
N GLY A 49 -13.08 0.94 9.84
CA GLY A 49 -11.81 0.49 9.25
C GLY A 49 -11.13 1.56 8.39
N LEU A 50 -11.91 2.34 7.64
CA LEU A 50 -11.40 3.43 6.83
C LEU A 50 -10.82 4.57 7.68
N VAL A 51 -11.52 5.00 8.75
CA VAL A 51 -11.01 6.02 9.69
C VAL A 51 -9.72 5.54 10.35
N LEU A 52 -9.66 4.26 10.77
CA LEU A 52 -8.46 3.68 11.35
C LEU A 52 -7.28 3.70 10.37
N LEU A 53 -7.50 3.35 9.11
CA LEU A 53 -6.48 3.39 8.05
C LEU A 53 -5.98 4.81 7.79
N GLU A 54 -6.86 5.81 7.77
CA GLU A 54 -6.47 7.21 7.62
C GLU A 54 -5.56 7.66 8.77
N MET A 55 -5.96 7.38 10.02
CA MET A 55 -5.18 7.72 11.20
C MET A 55 -3.78 7.10 11.14
N ILE A 56 -3.67 5.81 10.78
CA ILE A 56 -2.39 5.13 10.58
C ILE A 56 -1.56 5.80 9.48
N THR A 57 -2.19 6.15 8.35
CA THR A 57 -1.54 6.80 7.21
C THR A 57 -0.92 8.13 7.61
N ILE A 58 -1.67 8.97 8.32
CA ILE A 58 -1.21 10.29 8.76
C ILE A 58 -0.07 10.14 9.78
N LEU A 59 -0.20 9.25 10.77
CA LEU A 59 0.87 8.99 11.74
C LEU A 59 2.16 8.52 11.06
N LEU A 60 2.05 7.59 10.11
CA LEU A 60 3.18 7.12 9.31
C LEU A 60 3.79 8.25 8.47
N LEU A 61 2.97 9.09 7.86
CA LEU A 61 3.44 10.24 7.08
C LEU A 61 4.29 11.18 7.95
N PHE A 62 3.79 11.55 9.13
CA PHE A 62 4.53 12.38 10.08
C PHE A 62 5.85 11.72 10.50
N ALA A 63 5.81 10.41 10.80
CA ALA A 63 7.01 9.66 11.18
C ALA A 63 8.06 9.66 10.05
N VAL A 64 7.64 9.37 8.82
CA VAL A 64 8.50 9.36 7.63
C VAL A 64 9.11 10.73 7.39
N VAL A 65 8.32 11.79 7.38
CA VAL A 65 8.83 13.17 7.16
C VAL A 65 9.84 13.55 8.23
N LYS A 66 9.56 13.26 9.51
CA LYS A 66 10.42 13.64 10.63
C LYS A 66 11.73 12.84 10.69
N LYS A 67 11.71 11.55 10.35
CA LYS A 67 12.86 10.65 10.51
C LYS A 67 13.72 10.49 9.25
N THR A 68 13.22 10.87 8.07
CA THR A 68 13.96 10.68 6.82
C THR A 68 14.99 11.79 6.62
N LYS A 69 16.25 11.52 7.03
CA LYS A 69 17.37 12.48 6.92
C LYS A 69 17.65 12.95 5.50
N ARG A 70 17.37 12.11 4.48
CA ARG A 70 17.65 12.37 3.06
C ARG A 70 17.00 13.67 2.54
N TRP A 71 15.87 14.06 3.12
CA TRP A 71 15.11 15.21 2.65
C TRP A 71 15.57 16.55 3.25
N ASN A 72 16.54 16.54 4.17
CA ASN A 72 17.02 17.74 4.84
C ASN A 72 17.67 18.76 3.89
N GLY A 73 18.14 18.34 2.71
CA GLY A 73 18.75 19.24 1.71
C GLY A 73 17.75 19.92 0.77
N ASN A 74 16.50 19.47 0.71
CA ASN A 74 15.51 19.97 -0.25
C ASN A 74 14.67 21.10 0.36
N THR A 75 14.60 22.26 -0.31
CA THR A 75 13.87 23.45 0.16
C THR A 75 12.39 23.17 0.41
N PHE A 76 11.76 22.33 -0.42
CA PHE A 76 10.36 21.92 -0.22
C PHE A 76 10.19 21.18 1.11
N PHE A 77 11.02 20.16 1.35
CA PHE A 77 10.94 19.38 2.57
C PHE A 77 11.40 20.16 3.79
N LYS A 78 12.31 21.13 3.68
CA LYS A 78 12.61 22.07 4.77
C LYS A 78 11.37 22.88 5.15
N LYS A 79 10.59 23.36 4.17
CA LYS A 79 9.34 24.11 4.41
C LYS A 79 8.25 23.22 5.01
N VAL A 80 8.10 22.00 4.51
CA VAL A 80 7.15 21.02 5.09
C VAL A 80 7.58 20.65 6.51
N ASN A 81 8.86 20.36 6.71
CA ASN A 81 9.40 19.98 8.01
C ASN A 81 9.36 21.16 8.99
N SER A 82 9.52 22.42 8.56
CA SER A 82 9.32 23.57 9.45
C SER A 82 7.85 23.74 9.81
N LEU A 83 6.91 23.55 8.89
CA LEU A 83 5.47 23.56 9.22
C LEU A 83 5.07 22.41 10.16
N VAL A 84 5.68 21.23 9.98
CA VAL A 84 5.39 20.02 10.76
C VAL A 84 6.11 20.01 12.11
N LEU A 85 7.34 20.51 12.20
CA LEU A 85 8.15 20.55 13.44
C LEU A 85 7.94 21.82 14.26
N ALA A 86 7.62 22.97 13.64
CA ALA A 86 7.37 24.22 14.38
C ALA A 86 6.03 24.20 15.13
N LYS A 87 5.17 23.22 14.87
CA LYS A 87 3.90 23.04 15.55
C LYS A 87 3.96 21.81 16.47
N SER A 88 3.66 22.06 17.75
CA SER A 88 3.56 21.07 18.84
C SER A 88 2.71 19.84 18.47
N SER A 89 2.90 18.72 19.19
CA SER A 89 2.10 17.48 19.04
C SER A 89 0.59 17.74 19.08
N SER A 90 0.14 18.80 19.76
CA SER A 90 -1.26 19.23 19.83
C SER A 90 -1.86 19.60 18.46
N PHE A 91 -1.07 20.20 17.56
CA PHE A 91 -1.55 20.54 16.21
C PHE A 91 -1.67 19.32 15.30
N ALA A 92 -0.79 18.32 15.48
CA ALA A 92 -0.93 17.05 14.76
C ALA A 92 -2.21 16.33 15.18
N MET A 93 -2.54 16.34 16.48
CA MET A 93 -3.80 15.78 17.00
C MET A 93 -5.03 16.52 16.47
N LEU A 94 -4.98 17.86 16.42
CA LEU A 94 -6.08 18.66 15.85
C LEU A 94 -6.25 18.40 14.35
N TYR A 95 -5.16 18.28 13.60
CA TYR A 95 -5.20 17.95 12.17
C TYR A 95 -5.79 16.55 11.92
N LEU A 96 -5.38 15.55 12.72
CA LEU A 96 -5.96 14.19 12.71
C LEU A 96 -7.47 14.23 12.99
N PHE A 97 -7.90 15.04 13.95
CA PHE A 97 -9.31 15.19 14.28
C PHE A 97 -10.11 15.83 13.14
N CYS A 98 -9.61 16.93 12.57
CA CYS A 98 -10.27 17.62 11.45
C CYS A 98 -10.33 16.77 10.18
N THR A 99 -9.26 16.03 9.86
CA THR A 99 -9.22 15.13 8.70
C THR A 99 -10.16 13.94 8.89
N GLY A 100 -10.17 13.33 10.06
CA GLY A 100 -11.12 12.28 10.41
C GLY A 100 -12.59 12.72 10.30
N ILE A 101 -12.93 13.93 10.75
CA ILE A 101 -14.29 14.49 10.58
C ILE A 101 -14.61 14.73 9.10
N ALA A 102 -13.69 15.33 8.34
CA ALA A 102 -13.88 15.56 6.91
C ALA A 102 -14.09 14.24 6.15
N LEU A 103 -13.33 13.20 6.50
CA LEU A 103 -13.51 11.87 5.95
C LEU A 103 -14.86 11.27 6.35
N LEU A 104 -15.26 11.36 7.62
CA LEU A 104 -16.58 10.89 8.07
C LEU A 104 -17.72 11.57 7.28
N LEU A 105 -17.61 12.88 7.04
CA LEU A 105 -18.58 13.66 6.27
C LEU A 105 -18.59 13.29 4.78
N THR A 106 -17.44 12.96 4.19
CA THR A 106 -17.39 12.49 2.79
C THR A 106 -17.95 11.09 2.66
N VAL A 107 -17.66 10.20 3.61
CA VAL A 107 -18.13 8.80 3.59
C VAL A 107 -19.64 8.71 3.81
N THR A 108 -20.20 9.54 4.69
CA THR A 108 -21.67 9.63 4.87
C THR A 108 -22.38 10.12 3.60
N ARG A 109 -21.69 10.84 2.71
CA ARG A 109 -22.21 11.20 1.37
C ARG A 109 -22.05 10.09 0.34
N VAL A 110 -21.03 9.24 0.49
CA VAL A 110 -20.79 8.09 -0.40
C VAL A 110 -21.73 6.95 0.00
N LYS A 111 -22.88 6.87 -0.67
CA LYS A 111 -23.86 5.77 -0.46
C LYS A 111 -23.42 4.44 -1.08
N SER A 112 -22.38 4.43 -1.90
CA SER A 112 -21.93 3.24 -2.63
C SER A 112 -20.85 2.48 -1.86
N LEU A 113 -21.08 1.19 -1.61
CA LEU A 113 -20.11 0.28 -1.01
C LEU A 113 -18.79 0.24 -1.80
N ILE A 114 -18.87 0.29 -3.13
CA ILE A 114 -17.70 0.32 -4.04
C ILE A 114 -16.85 1.57 -3.80
N GLY A 115 -17.49 2.70 -3.48
CA GLY A 115 -16.78 3.94 -3.15
C GLY A 115 -15.95 3.81 -1.87
N ILE A 116 -16.53 3.20 -0.82
CA ILE A 116 -15.82 2.95 0.44
C ILE A 116 -14.65 1.98 0.22
N GLN A 117 -14.87 0.89 -0.53
CA GLN A 117 -13.82 -0.08 -0.87
C GLN A 117 -12.68 0.55 -1.67
N SER A 118 -13.00 1.45 -2.61
CA SER A 118 -12.00 2.21 -3.36
C SER A 118 -11.16 3.12 -2.47
N LEU A 119 -11.78 3.79 -1.48
CA LEU A 119 -11.06 4.62 -0.51
C LEU A 119 -10.13 3.78 0.37
N ILE A 120 -10.57 2.60 0.83
CA ILE A 120 -9.74 1.67 1.60
C ILE A 120 -8.52 1.24 0.78
N ALA A 121 -8.73 0.88 -0.49
CA ALA A 121 -7.65 0.52 -1.39
C ALA A 121 -6.67 1.69 -1.60
N PHE A 122 -7.17 2.92 -1.72
CA PHE A 122 -6.36 4.14 -1.81
C PHE A 122 -5.47 4.35 -0.58
N PHE A 123 -6.03 4.31 0.64
CA PHE A 123 -5.23 4.42 1.86
C PHE A 123 -4.23 3.26 2.00
N THR A 124 -4.60 2.06 1.56
CA THR A 124 -3.69 0.92 1.55
C THR A 124 -2.49 1.16 0.62
N ILE A 125 -2.69 1.77 -0.56
CA ILE A 125 -1.58 2.20 -1.43
C ILE A 125 -0.68 3.19 -0.66
N LEU A 126 -1.25 4.22 -0.03
CA LEU A 126 -0.49 5.23 0.69
C LEU A 126 0.33 4.62 1.83
N ILE A 127 -0.26 3.75 2.64
CA ILE A 127 0.43 3.05 3.73
C ILE A 127 1.60 2.24 3.19
N ASN A 128 1.41 1.46 2.12
CA ASN A 128 2.49 0.69 1.51
C ASN A 128 3.64 1.58 1.02
N CYS A 129 3.32 2.67 0.32
CA CYS A 129 4.33 3.63 -0.12
C CYS A 129 5.09 4.25 1.06
N LEU A 130 4.38 4.62 2.13
CA LEU A 130 4.98 5.18 3.34
C LEU A 130 5.83 4.17 4.11
N LEU A 131 5.39 2.92 4.22
CA LEU A 131 6.16 1.83 4.83
C LEU A 131 7.46 1.56 4.06
N LEU A 132 7.38 1.49 2.73
CA LEU A 132 8.57 1.36 1.89
C LEU A 132 9.54 2.51 2.10
N LEU A 133 9.04 3.76 2.14
CA LEU A 133 9.86 4.95 2.45
C LEU A 133 10.48 4.87 3.83
N TRP A 134 9.72 4.42 4.83
CA TRP A 134 10.17 4.25 6.20
C TRP A 134 11.31 3.23 6.30
N PHE A 135 11.22 2.12 5.59
CA PHE A 135 12.28 1.10 5.58
C PHE A 135 13.57 1.61 4.93
N VAL A 136 13.48 2.40 3.86
CA VAL A 136 14.66 2.95 3.18
C VAL A 136 15.18 4.27 3.78
N ARG A 137 14.62 4.73 4.91
CA ARG A 137 14.91 6.06 5.49
C ARG A 137 16.39 6.32 5.79
N ASN A 138 17.12 5.26 6.15
CA ASN A 138 18.52 5.32 6.55
C ASN A 138 19.49 4.97 5.40
N LEU A 139 18.98 4.50 4.26
CA LEU A 139 19.82 4.09 3.15
C LEU A 139 20.37 5.33 2.42
N GLN A 140 21.62 5.26 2.01
CA GLN A 140 22.25 6.30 1.18
C GLN A 140 22.12 5.95 -0.31
N ARG A 141 22.58 6.84 -1.19
CA ARG A 141 22.58 6.58 -2.63
C ARG A 141 23.56 5.46 -2.96
N VAL A 142 23.26 4.72 -4.01
CA VAL A 142 24.12 3.64 -4.51
C VAL A 142 25.44 4.20 -5.02
N VAL A 143 26.55 3.66 -4.52
CA VAL A 143 27.92 4.00 -4.92
C VAL A 143 28.65 2.76 -5.41
N CYS A 144 29.62 2.95 -6.29
CA CYS A 144 30.48 1.86 -6.74
C CYS A 144 31.44 1.42 -5.61
N PRO A 145 31.57 0.11 -5.30
CA PRO A 145 32.48 -0.37 -4.24
C PRO A 145 33.96 -0.20 -4.60
N HIS A 146 34.29 0.01 -5.88
CA HIS A 146 35.67 0.20 -6.34
C HIS A 146 36.10 1.67 -6.39
N CYS A 147 35.29 2.55 -7.00
CA CYS A 147 35.64 3.96 -7.22
C CYS A 147 34.83 4.95 -6.36
N GLN A 148 33.89 4.49 -5.54
CA GLN A 148 33.02 5.30 -4.67
C GLN A 148 32.20 6.39 -5.39
N GLN A 149 32.16 6.40 -6.71
CA GLN A 149 31.32 7.32 -7.47
C GLN A 149 29.85 6.90 -7.40
N SER A 150 28.97 7.89 -7.25
CA SER A 150 27.52 7.69 -7.17
C SER A 150 26.90 7.53 -8.56
N PHE A 151 25.95 6.61 -8.69
CA PHE A 151 25.21 6.46 -9.93
C PHE A 151 24.04 7.43 -10.04
N THR A 152 23.76 7.89 -11.26
CA THR A 152 22.54 8.64 -11.56
C THR A 152 21.32 7.72 -11.59
N ARG A 153 20.11 8.27 -11.38
CA ARG A 153 18.87 7.49 -11.38
C ARG A 153 18.65 6.67 -12.66
N LYS A 154 18.93 7.28 -13.82
CA LYS A 154 18.79 6.64 -15.14
C LYS A 154 19.73 5.44 -15.28
N GLN A 155 20.95 5.57 -14.77
CA GLN A 155 21.94 4.48 -14.79
C GLN A 155 21.51 3.34 -13.88
N ILE A 156 21.11 3.62 -12.64
CA ILE A 156 20.63 2.58 -11.71
C ILE A 156 19.44 1.84 -12.30
N PHE A 157 18.47 2.56 -12.86
CA PHE A 157 17.32 1.93 -13.50
C PHE A 157 17.75 0.98 -14.63
N LYS A 158 18.62 1.43 -15.54
CA LYS A 158 19.16 0.55 -16.61
C LYS A 158 19.87 -0.67 -16.04
N MET A 159 20.65 -0.48 -14.97
CA MET A 159 21.40 -1.54 -14.29
C MET A 159 20.49 -2.59 -13.65
N THR A 160 19.36 -2.19 -13.07
CA THR A 160 18.37 -3.12 -12.49
C THR A 160 17.86 -4.14 -13.50
N TRP A 161 17.71 -3.74 -14.77
CA TRP A 161 17.21 -4.61 -15.84
C TRP A 161 18.31 -5.35 -16.60
N THR A 162 19.58 -5.15 -16.26
CA THR A 162 20.72 -5.77 -16.96
C THR A 162 21.16 -7.05 -16.22
N PRO A 163 21.44 -8.16 -16.93
CA PRO A 163 21.79 -9.43 -16.30
C PRO A 163 23.11 -9.38 -15.49
N TYR A 164 23.16 -10.23 -14.45
CA TYR A 164 24.14 -10.53 -13.38
C TYR A 164 25.57 -9.96 -13.38
N ARG A 165 26.16 -9.58 -14.52
CA ARG A 165 27.52 -9.01 -14.58
C ARG A 165 27.47 -7.58 -15.09
N LEU A 166 27.35 -6.66 -14.15
CA LEU A 166 27.41 -5.24 -14.45
C LEU A 166 28.86 -4.74 -14.39
N LYS A 167 29.21 -3.83 -15.30
CA LYS A 167 30.46 -3.07 -15.22
C LYS A 167 30.13 -1.66 -14.74
N CYS A 168 30.95 -1.12 -13.83
CA CYS A 168 30.82 0.27 -13.44
C CYS A 168 31.12 1.17 -14.65
N ILE A 169 30.25 2.14 -14.93
CA ILE A 169 30.42 3.07 -16.07
C ILE A 169 31.70 3.92 -15.91
N HIS A 170 32.12 4.18 -14.67
CA HIS A 170 33.23 5.06 -14.36
C HIS A 170 34.58 4.33 -14.31
N CYS A 171 34.66 3.18 -13.66
CA CYS A 171 35.92 2.44 -13.50
C CYS A 171 36.01 1.16 -14.34
N GLN A 172 34.95 0.80 -15.07
CA GLN A 172 34.84 -0.39 -15.93
C GLN A 172 35.08 -1.75 -15.26
N ARG A 173 35.28 -1.75 -13.93
CA ARG A 173 35.40 -2.97 -13.13
C ARG A 173 34.04 -3.65 -12.95
N ALA A 174 34.07 -4.98 -12.86
CA ALA A 174 32.89 -5.76 -12.55
C ALA A 174 32.35 -5.40 -11.16
N ILE A 175 31.03 -5.24 -11.09
CA ILE A 175 30.26 -5.03 -9.87
C ILE A 175 29.17 -6.09 -9.82
N PHE A 176 28.99 -6.68 -8.63
CA PHE A 176 28.00 -7.73 -8.40
C PHE A 176 26.96 -7.20 -7.43
N LEU A 177 25.73 -7.72 -7.51
CA LEU A 177 24.67 -7.31 -6.59
C LEU A 177 24.88 -8.01 -5.24
N SER A 178 25.03 -7.24 -4.16
CA SER A 178 25.26 -7.80 -2.83
C SER A 178 24.07 -8.66 -2.34
N GLU A 179 24.37 -9.73 -1.62
CA GLU A 179 23.41 -10.63 -0.99
C GLU A 179 22.49 -9.89 -0.01
N ALA A 180 23.05 -8.93 0.75
CA ALA A 180 22.28 -8.08 1.65
C ALA A 180 21.21 -7.25 0.91
N SER A 181 21.49 -6.79 -0.31
CA SER A 181 20.51 -6.09 -1.15
C SER A 181 19.38 -7.04 -1.58
N ARG A 182 19.72 -8.27 -1.99
CA ARG A 182 18.75 -9.29 -2.41
C ARG A 182 17.82 -9.68 -1.27
N LYS A 183 18.37 -9.98 -0.09
CA LYS A 183 17.58 -10.32 1.11
C LYS A 183 16.64 -9.17 1.52
N ARG A 184 17.11 -7.92 1.48
CA ARG A 184 16.28 -6.74 1.75
C ARG A 184 15.17 -6.56 0.71
N ALA A 185 15.47 -6.72 -0.57
CA ALA A 185 14.47 -6.60 -1.63
C ALA A 185 13.32 -7.61 -1.46
N SER A 186 13.64 -8.86 -1.10
CA SER A 186 12.64 -9.89 -0.76
C SER A 186 11.72 -9.43 0.39
N LEU A 187 12.29 -8.93 1.49
CA LEU A 187 11.52 -8.42 2.62
C LEU A 187 10.61 -7.24 2.24
N TYR A 188 11.05 -6.38 1.32
CA TYR A 188 10.25 -5.24 0.87
C TYR A 188 9.10 -5.62 -0.05
N VAL A 189 9.22 -6.71 -0.81
CA VAL A 189 8.13 -7.25 -1.64
C VAL A 189 7.07 -7.93 -0.78
N LEU A 190 7.49 -8.55 0.33
CA LEU A 190 6.59 -9.24 1.25
C LEU A 190 5.53 -8.30 1.87
N VAL A 191 5.92 -7.07 2.23
CA VAL A 191 5.02 -6.10 2.91
C VAL A 191 3.79 -5.75 2.06
N PRO A 192 3.92 -5.29 0.80
CA PRO A 192 2.78 -5.10 -0.08
C PRO A 192 1.96 -6.37 -0.27
N LEU A 193 2.62 -7.52 -0.44
CA LEU A 193 1.94 -8.78 -0.72
C LEU A 193 0.97 -9.20 0.41
N LEU A 194 1.39 -9.04 1.69
CA LEU A 194 0.51 -9.25 2.84
C LEU A 194 -0.67 -8.28 2.85
N SER A 195 -0.43 -6.99 2.56
CA SER A 195 -1.51 -6.00 2.55
C SER A 195 -2.57 -6.29 1.49
N PHE A 196 -2.17 -6.69 0.28
CA PHE A 196 -3.08 -7.02 -0.81
C PHE A 196 -3.82 -8.34 -0.57
N TYR A 197 -3.17 -9.31 0.07
CA TYR A 197 -3.85 -10.52 0.54
C TYR A 197 -4.96 -10.18 1.56
N GLY A 198 -4.69 -9.26 2.48
CA GLY A 198 -5.68 -8.73 3.42
C GLY A 198 -6.88 -8.06 2.73
N LEU A 199 -6.65 -7.27 1.68
CA LEU A 199 -7.73 -6.67 0.89
C LEU A 199 -8.61 -7.72 0.20
N GLY A 200 -8.01 -8.81 -0.29
CA GLY A 200 -8.74 -9.95 -0.85
C GLY A 200 -9.61 -10.65 0.20
N PHE A 201 -9.10 -10.83 1.42
CA PHE A 201 -9.86 -11.40 2.53
C PHE A 201 -11.07 -10.55 2.94
N LEU A 202 -10.94 -9.22 2.85
CA LEU A 202 -12.03 -8.28 3.09
C LEU A 202 -13.10 -8.28 1.98
N GLY A 203 -12.90 -9.02 0.88
CA GLY A 203 -13.86 -9.12 -0.21
C GLY A 203 -13.85 -7.91 -1.15
N ILE A 204 -12.75 -7.18 -1.21
CA ILE A 204 -12.58 -6.09 -2.19
C ILE A 204 -12.50 -6.69 -3.60
N PRO A 205 -13.18 -6.11 -4.60
CA PRO A 205 -13.17 -6.65 -5.95
C PRO A 205 -11.77 -6.63 -6.57
N PHE A 206 -11.44 -7.72 -7.28
CA PHE A 206 -10.13 -7.95 -7.86
C PHE A 206 -9.59 -6.79 -8.73
N PRO A 207 -10.39 -6.12 -9.58
CA PRO A 207 -9.89 -5.00 -10.39
C PRO A 207 -9.31 -3.86 -9.55
N ILE A 208 -9.90 -3.55 -8.40
CA ILE A 208 -9.40 -2.50 -7.48
C ILE A 208 -8.07 -2.95 -6.88
N ILE A 209 -8.00 -4.19 -6.39
CA ILE A 209 -6.77 -4.76 -5.80
C ILE A 209 -5.64 -4.76 -6.84
N ALA A 210 -5.91 -5.23 -8.06
CA ALA A 210 -4.95 -5.31 -9.14
C ALA A 210 -4.41 -3.92 -9.52
N PHE A 211 -5.30 -2.92 -9.65
CA PHE A 211 -4.90 -1.55 -9.89
C PHE A 211 -3.99 -1.01 -8.77
N SER A 212 -4.38 -1.19 -7.52
CA SER A 212 -3.59 -0.77 -6.36
C SER A 212 -2.22 -1.44 -6.30
N PHE A 213 -2.15 -2.73 -6.63
CA PHE A 213 -0.89 -3.48 -6.70
C PHE A 213 0.05 -2.90 -7.76
N VAL A 214 -0.46 -2.61 -8.97
CA VAL A 214 0.33 -2.03 -10.06
C VAL A 214 0.91 -0.67 -9.65
N VAL A 215 0.12 0.19 -9.00
CA VAL A 215 0.59 1.51 -8.55
C VAL A 215 1.75 1.36 -7.54
N VAL A 216 1.62 0.48 -6.56
CA VAL A 216 2.69 0.23 -5.56
C VAL A 216 3.92 -0.40 -6.22
N ALA A 217 3.74 -1.32 -7.17
CA ALA A 217 4.84 -1.94 -7.91
C ALA A 217 5.61 -0.93 -8.76
N ILE A 218 4.92 0.00 -9.43
CA ILE A 218 5.56 1.11 -10.16
C ILE A 218 6.35 1.99 -9.19
N PHE A 219 5.75 2.38 -8.06
CA PHE A 219 6.44 3.19 -7.05
C PHE A 219 7.69 2.50 -6.51
N PHE A 220 7.60 1.19 -6.23
CA PHE A 220 8.74 0.40 -5.78
C PHE A 220 9.87 0.40 -6.81
N ASN A 221 9.57 0.07 -8.07
CA ASN A 221 10.58 -0.03 -9.13
C ASN A 221 11.20 1.31 -9.51
N VAL A 222 10.38 2.37 -9.60
CA VAL A 222 10.83 3.70 -10.07
C VAL A 222 11.50 4.52 -8.98
N TYR A 223 11.13 4.32 -7.71
CA TYR A 223 11.63 5.15 -6.61
C TYR A 223 12.44 4.36 -5.57
N ILE A 224 11.87 3.28 -5.02
CA ILE A 224 12.47 2.58 -3.87
C ILE A 224 13.71 1.80 -4.29
N ASN A 225 13.67 1.14 -5.45
CA ASN A 225 14.74 0.28 -5.92
C ASN A 225 16.09 1.00 -6.07
N LEU A 226 16.06 2.32 -6.30
CA LEU A 226 17.25 3.16 -6.40
C LEU A 226 18.01 3.32 -5.09
N PHE A 227 17.42 2.92 -3.97
CA PHE A 227 18.05 3.04 -2.65
C PHE A 227 18.33 1.69 -2.02
N THR A 228 17.65 0.64 -2.48
CA THR A 228 17.78 -0.72 -1.94
C THR A 228 18.87 -1.52 -2.64
N THR A 229 19.25 -1.11 -3.85
CA THR A 229 20.35 -1.72 -4.62
C THR A 229 21.70 -1.38 -3.99
N SER A 230 22.47 -2.41 -3.63
CA SER A 230 23.87 -2.24 -3.20
C SER A 230 24.76 -3.26 -3.89
N PHE A 231 25.98 -2.84 -4.22
CA PHE A 231 26.93 -3.63 -4.99
C PHE A 231 28.10 -4.11 -4.14
N SER A 232 28.57 -5.33 -4.41
CA SER A 232 29.78 -5.94 -3.86
C SER A 232 30.87 -6.05 -4.92
N LYS A 233 32.12 -6.22 -4.47
CA LYS A 233 33.29 -6.39 -5.36
C LYS A 233 33.38 -7.81 -5.92
N GLU A 234 32.85 -8.78 -5.18
CA GLU A 234 32.94 -10.21 -5.47
C GLU A 234 31.54 -10.78 -5.73
N ASP A 235 31.50 -11.88 -6.46
CA ASP A 235 30.26 -12.58 -6.79
C ASP A 235 29.82 -13.41 -5.57
N GLU A 236 28.90 -12.87 -4.77
CA GLU A 236 28.39 -13.52 -3.57
C GLU A 236 27.35 -14.61 -3.93
N PRO A 237 27.44 -15.82 -3.36
CA PRO A 237 26.58 -16.94 -3.70
C PRO A 237 25.10 -16.61 -3.54
N LEU A 238 24.28 -17.21 -4.41
CA LEU A 238 22.83 -16.95 -4.44
C LEU A 238 22.05 -17.63 -3.30
N TRP A 239 22.68 -18.55 -2.58
CA TRP A 239 22.10 -19.37 -1.51
C TRP A 239 22.56 -18.93 -0.12
#